data_AF-A0A7C5HCG9-F1
#
_entry.id   AF-A0A7C5HCG9-F1
#
_cell.length_a   1.000
_cell.length_b   1.000
_cell.length_c   1.000
_cell.angle_alpha   90.00
_cell.angle_beta   90.00
_cell.angle_gamma   90.00
#
_symmetry.space_group_name_H-M   'P 1'
#
loop_
_entity.id
_entity.type
_entity.pdbx_description
1 polymer ?
#
loop_
_entity_poly.entity_id
_entity_poly.type
_entity_poly.pdbx_seq_one_letter_code
_entity_poly.pdbx_strand_id
1 'polypeptide(L)'
;MSKLFDAAKKEFSITAKITAIRDGTHGISITMADRLLGEWPDSMAESLVLTDDLRVYVCGKLRDRRYLLTMPGLPLRGEQVSPTEVLIVTRT
;
A
#
# COMPACT_ATOMS: atom_id res chain seq x y z
N MET A 1 -15.62 -38.67 -2.82
CA MET A 1 -15.61 -37.49 -3.70
C MET A 1 -15.94 -36.26 -2.88
N SER A 2 -14.92 -35.50 -2.49
CA SER A 2 -15.11 -34.19 -1.85
C SER A 2 -14.22 -33.21 -2.61
N LYS A 3 -14.80 -32.50 -3.58
CA LYS A 3 -14.17 -31.33 -4.19
C LYS A 3 -14.31 -30.20 -3.17
N LEU A 4 -13.39 -30.15 -2.20
CA LEU A 4 -13.17 -28.90 -1.47
C LEU A 4 -12.68 -27.89 -2.49
N PHE A 5 -13.41 -26.79 -2.61
CA PHE A 5 -13.04 -25.64 -3.41
C PHE A 5 -11.68 -25.12 -2.93
N ASP A 6 -10.60 -25.47 -3.65
CA ASP A 6 -9.36 -24.72 -3.59
C ASP A 6 -9.65 -23.41 -4.31
N ALA A 7 -10.10 -22.39 -3.57
CA ALA A 7 -10.19 -21.04 -4.11
C ALA A 7 -8.77 -20.69 -4.56
N ALA A 8 -8.53 -20.70 -5.88
CA ALA A 8 -7.20 -20.50 -6.42
C ALA A 8 -6.59 -19.23 -5.80
N LYS A 9 -5.52 -19.41 -5.02
CA LYS A 9 -4.84 -18.31 -4.34
C LYS A 9 -4.36 -17.32 -5.39
N LYS A 10 -4.90 -16.11 -5.36
CA LYS A 10 -4.56 -15.04 -6.31
C LYS A 10 -3.55 -14.10 -5.67
N GLU A 11 -2.57 -13.69 -6.46
CA GLU A 11 -1.65 -12.61 -6.10
C GLU A 11 -2.18 -11.28 -6.63
N PHE A 12 -2.02 -10.23 -5.83
CA PHE A 12 -2.41 -8.87 -6.19
C PHE A 12 -1.30 -7.88 -5.84
N SER A 13 -1.00 -6.99 -6.77
CA SER A 13 -0.13 -5.84 -6.51
C SER A 13 -0.96 -4.68 -5.97
N ILE A 14 -0.54 -4.14 -4.83
CA ILE A 14 -1.11 -2.96 -4.21
C ILE A 14 -0.04 -1.88 -4.17
N THR A 15 -0.35 -0.71 -4.70
CA THR A 15 0.53 0.47 -4.68
C THR A 15 -0.01 1.46 -3.67
N ALA A 16 0.85 1.92 -2.75
CA ALA A 16 0.60 3.10 -1.93
C ALA A 16 1.47 4.24 -2.47
N LYS A 17 0.84 5.40 -2.73
CA LYS A 17 1.50 6.56 -3.32
C LYS A 17 1.08 7.85 -2.65
N ILE A 18 2.03 8.68 -2.26
CA ILE A 18 1.80 10.06 -1.85
C ILE A 18 1.62 10.89 -3.13
N THR A 19 0.45 11.51 -3.28
CA THR A 19 0.09 12.25 -4.50
C THR A 19 -1.07 13.21 -4.23
N ALA A 20 -1.43 14.02 -5.23
CA ALA A 20 -2.69 14.74 -5.21
C ALA A 20 -3.83 13.73 -5.41
N ILE A 21 -4.75 13.65 -4.45
CA ILE A 21 -5.92 12.76 -4.51
C ILE A 21 -7.09 13.46 -5.21
N ARG A 22 -8.26 12.81 -5.31
CA ARG A 22 -9.40 13.23 -6.15
C ARG A 22 -9.78 14.71 -6.11
N ASP A 23 -9.70 15.36 -4.96
CA ASP A 23 -10.08 16.77 -4.76
C ASP A 23 -8.91 17.76 -4.95
N GLY A 24 -7.75 17.25 -5.38
CA GLY A 24 -6.51 18.02 -5.51
C GLY A 24 -5.72 18.15 -4.21
N THR A 25 -6.24 17.64 -3.08
CA THR A 25 -5.54 17.68 -1.80
C THR A 25 -4.34 16.74 -1.81
N HIS A 26 -3.27 17.14 -1.11
CA HIS A 26 -2.11 16.28 -0.89
C HIS A 26 -2.48 15.13 0.06
N GLY A 27 -2.33 13.89 -0.39
CA GLY A 27 -2.77 12.72 0.36
C GLY A 27 -2.04 11.45 -0.05
N ILE A 28 -2.60 10.32 0.39
CA ILE A 28 -2.13 8.99 -0.01
C ILE A 28 -3.22 8.34 -0.85
N SER A 29 -2.86 7.85 -2.03
CA SER A 29 -3.70 6.98 -2.85
C SER A 29 -3.22 5.54 -2.71
N ILE A 30 -4.17 4.61 -2.54
CA ILE A 30 -3.92 3.17 -2.46
C ILE A 30 -4.67 2.50 -3.60
N THR A 31 -3.94 1.86 -4.51
CA THR A 31 -4.48 1.31 -5.75
C THR A 31 -4.07 -0.14 -5.97
N MET A 32 -4.85 -0.86 -6.76
CA MET A 32 -4.40 -2.03 -7.53
C MET A 32 -4.24 -1.62 -9.00
N ALA A 33 -3.71 -2.52 -9.83
CA ALA A 33 -3.44 -2.26 -11.24
C ALA A 33 -4.62 -1.64 -12.03
N ASP A 34 -5.86 -1.99 -11.68
CA ASP A 34 -7.07 -1.61 -12.41
C ASP A 34 -8.10 -0.84 -11.56
N ARG A 35 -7.82 -0.58 -10.27
CA ARG A 35 -8.80 0.05 -9.37
C ARG A 35 -8.17 0.84 -8.22
N LEU A 36 -8.88 1.87 -7.80
CA LEU A 36 -8.64 2.56 -6.53
C LEU A 36 -9.21 1.73 -5.37
N LEU A 37 -8.40 1.47 -4.35
CA LEU A 37 -8.84 0.82 -3.11
C LEU A 37 -9.28 1.85 -2.07
N GLY A 38 -8.59 2.98 -2.02
CA GLY A 38 -8.92 4.06 -1.10
C GLY A 38 -7.98 5.24 -1.22
N GLU A 39 -8.43 6.38 -0.73
CA GLU A 39 -7.63 7.59 -0.60
C GLU A 39 -7.66 8.05 0.86
N TRP A 40 -6.56 8.64 1.29
CA TRP A 40 -6.43 9.22 2.61
C TRP A 40 -6.05 10.70 2.51
N PRO A 41 -7.02 11.63 2.65
CA PRO A 41 -6.76 13.07 2.75
C PRO A 41 -6.04 13.42 4.06
N ASP A 42 -5.41 14.59 4.12
CA ASP A 42 -4.82 15.16 5.36
C ASP A 42 -3.81 14.25 6.08
N SER A 43 -3.20 13.29 5.34
CA SER A 43 -2.21 12.38 5.89
C SER A 43 -0.95 13.09 6.40
N MET A 44 -0.70 14.32 5.91
CA MET A 44 0.54 15.07 6.11
C MET A 44 1.80 14.24 5.77
N ALA A 45 1.65 13.25 4.89
CA ALA A 45 2.72 12.34 4.52
C ALA A 45 3.70 13.03 3.55
N GLU A 46 4.99 12.93 3.82
CA GLU A 46 6.06 13.42 2.93
C GLU A 46 6.86 12.27 2.31
N SER A 47 6.91 11.11 2.98
CA SER A 47 7.56 9.93 2.44
C SER A 47 6.93 8.62 2.93
N LEU A 48 7.17 7.57 2.16
CA LEU A 48 6.83 6.19 2.47
C LEU A 48 8.12 5.39 2.65
N VAL A 49 8.17 4.54 3.66
CA VAL A 49 9.31 3.66 3.90
C VAL A 49 8.82 2.22 4.00
N LEU A 50 9.20 1.40 3.04
CA LEU A 50 9.02 -0.04 3.08
C LEU A 50 9.94 -0.63 4.15
N THR A 51 9.38 -1.51 4.96
CA THR A 51 10.07 -2.24 6.03
C THR A 51 10.41 -3.66 5.57
N ASP A 52 11.36 -4.29 6.25
CA ASP A 52 11.77 -5.67 5.96
C ASP A 52 10.63 -6.69 6.16
N ASP A 53 9.65 -6.38 7.01
CA ASP A 53 8.44 -7.20 7.23
C ASP A 53 7.27 -6.83 6.30
N LEU A 54 7.56 -6.13 5.19
CA LEU A 54 6.62 -5.78 4.12
C LEU A 54 5.44 -4.90 4.59
N ARG A 55 5.68 -4.05 5.58
CA ARG A 55 4.79 -2.97 6.00
C ARG A 55 5.30 -1.63 5.48
N VAL A 56 4.45 -0.60 5.45
CA VAL A 56 4.85 0.72 4.97
C VAL A 56 4.68 1.75 6.08
N TYR A 57 5.79 2.34 6.52
CA TYR A 57 5.71 3.54 7.35
C TYR A 57 5.31 4.73 6.50
N VAL A 58 4.27 5.43 6.96
CA VAL A 58 3.90 6.75 6.47
C VAL A 58 4.61 7.78 7.33
N CYS A 59 5.55 8.50 6.71
CA CYS A 59 6.38 9.47 7.38
C CYS A 59 5.94 10.90 7.04
N GLY A 60 5.79 11.74 8.06
CA GLY A 60 5.57 13.18 7.89
C GLY A 60 6.89 13.96 7.86
N LYS A 61 6.80 15.25 8.22
CA LYS A 61 7.95 16.16 8.35
C LYS A 61 9.07 15.54 9.18
N LEU A 62 10.30 15.77 8.75
CA LEU A 62 11.53 15.32 9.43
C LEU A 62 11.58 13.79 9.63
N ARG A 63 10.92 13.02 8.76
CA ARG A 63 10.84 11.54 8.82
C ARG A 63 10.16 11.00 10.08
N ASP A 64 9.30 11.81 10.71
CA ASP A 64 8.47 11.35 11.82
C ASP A 64 7.49 10.25 11.36
N ARG A 65 7.52 9.09 12.01
CA ARG A 65 6.71 7.91 11.65
C ARG A 65 5.32 8.06 12.24
N ARG A 66 4.35 8.45 11.41
CA ARG A 66 2.99 8.77 11.86
C ARG A 66 2.07 7.57 11.86
N TYR A 67 2.16 6.77 10.80
CA TYR A 67 1.29 5.62 10.61
C TYR A 67 2.08 4.43 10.06
N LEU A 68 1.52 3.24 10.27
CA LEU A 68 2.00 1.99 9.72
C LEU A 68 0.89 1.37 8.88
N LEU A 69 1.09 1.28 7.58
CA LEU A 69 0.18 0.65 6.65
C LEU A 69 0.54 -0.84 6.50
N THR A 70 -0.46 -1.69 6.67
CA THR A 70 -0.38 -3.13 6.43
C THR A 70 -1.32 -3.52 5.31
N MET A 71 -0.85 -4.37 4.39
CA MET A 71 -1.66 -4.81 3.27
C MET A 71 -2.56 -6.00 3.65
N PRO A 72 -3.76 -6.12 3.04
CA PRO A 72 -4.62 -7.27 3.25
C PRO A 72 -3.97 -8.55 2.69
N GLY A 73 -4.28 -9.69 3.30
CA GLY A 73 -3.73 -10.99 2.90
C GLY A 73 -2.30 -11.21 3.42
N LEU A 74 -1.58 -12.16 2.81
CA LEU A 74 -0.19 -12.45 3.10
C LEU A 74 0.73 -11.65 2.17
N PRO A 75 1.52 -10.68 2.67
CA PRO A 75 2.55 -10.03 1.88
C PRO A 75 3.61 -11.04 1.44
N LEU A 76 3.94 -11.03 0.15
CA LEU A 76 4.94 -11.93 -0.44
C LEU A 76 6.24 -11.22 -0.76
N ARG A 77 6.14 -10.00 -1.28
CA ARG A 77 7.27 -9.14 -1.66
C ARG A 77 6.83 -7.69 -1.72
N GLY A 78 7.79 -6.78 -1.63
CA GLY A 78 7.57 -5.36 -1.76
C GLY A 78 8.74 -4.68 -2.45
N GLU A 79 8.47 -3.52 -3.01
CA GLU A 79 9.43 -2.68 -3.70
C GLU A 79 9.24 -1.22 -3.27
N GLN A 80 10.33 -0.59 -2.84
CA GLN A 80 10.40 0.85 -2.65
C GLN A 80 10.63 1.50 -4.03
N VAL A 81 9.56 1.87 -4.72
CA VAL A 81 9.62 2.44 -6.08
C VAL A 81 10.22 3.85 -6.07
N SER A 82 9.82 4.67 -5.08
CA SER A 82 10.38 6.00 -4.85
C SER A 82 10.17 6.42 -3.39
N PRO A 83 10.73 7.54 -2.91
CA PRO A 83 10.45 8.03 -1.56
C PRO A 83 8.96 8.25 -1.27
N THR A 84 8.12 8.39 -2.30
CA THR A 84 6.67 8.64 -2.17
C THR A 84 5.82 7.50 -2.69
N GLU A 85 6.40 6.37 -3.10
CA GLU A 85 5.67 5.28 -3.74
C GLU A 85 6.25 3.91 -3.35
N VAL A 86 5.37 3.01 -2.92
CA VAL A 86 5.70 1.65 -2.54
C VAL A 86 4.71 0.69 -3.18
N LEU A 87 5.22 -0.41 -3.73
CA LEU A 87 4.45 -1.51 -4.27
C LEU A 87 4.58 -2.72 -3.34
N ILE A 88 3.47 -3.38 -3.01
CA ILE A 88 3.47 -4.64 -2.26
C ILE A 88 2.63 -5.67 -3.02
N VAL A 89 3.18 -6.86 -3.20
CA VAL A 89 2.42 -8.00 -3.72
C VAL A 89 1.94 -8.86 -2.57
N THR A 90 0.64 -9.13 -2.56
CA THR A 90 -0.05 -9.90 -1.53
C THR A 90 -0.74 -11.11 -2.13
N ARG A 91 -1.03 -12.12 -1.29
CA ARG A 91 -1.82 -13.29 -1.65
C ARG A 91 -3.00 -13.44 -0.69
N THR A 92 -4.18 -13.69 -1.25
CA THR A 92 -5.39 -14.07 -0.49
C THR A 92 -5.55 -15.58 -0.42
#